data_AF-A0AA88GEF1-F1
#
_entry.id   AF-A0AA88GEF1-F1
#
_cell.length_a   1.000
_cell.length_b   1.000
_cell.length_c   1.000
_cell.angle_alpha   90.00
_cell.angle_beta   90.00
_cell.angle_gamma   90.00
#
_symmetry.space_group_name_H-M   'P 1'
#
loop_
_entity.id
_entity.type
_entity.pdbx_description
1 polymer ?
#
loop_
_entity_poly.entity_id
_entity_poly.type
_entity_poly.pdbx_seq_one_letter_code
_entity_poly.pdbx_strand_id
1 'polypeptide(L)'
;MFNNIGDEGLKYIADSPYLSNLTSLKAIRTYIGDKGIMALSQSKNLSKLRFLSVMGNSIGNEGVKSLIDACGVNFPHIHTLHLGRNYITDEGAKYFLQNDYIFKNLLELNLSYTKIHEMEKIIPEKLVNLMVFYFGMNEMITRTKNK
;
A
#
# COMPACT_ATOMS: atom_id res chain seq x y z
N MET A 1 19.58 13.10 6.67
CA MET A 1 19.06 13.84 5.50
C MET A 1 17.74 13.23 5.11
N PHE A 2 16.67 14.02 5.01
CA PHE A 2 15.37 13.54 4.55
C PHE A 2 15.25 13.84 3.05
N ASN A 3 14.79 12.88 2.25
CA ASN A 3 14.49 13.11 0.84
C ASN A 3 13.10 13.74 0.76
N ASN A 4 13.03 15.06 0.53
CA ASN A 4 11.77 15.79 0.42
C ASN A 4 11.16 15.58 -0.97
N ILE A 5 10.73 14.36 -1.29
CA ILE A 5 9.91 14.10 -2.47
C ILE A 5 8.56 14.79 -2.26
N GLY A 6 7.93 14.57 -1.11
CA GLY A 6 6.62 15.11 -0.77
C GLY A 6 5.52 14.67 -1.74
N ASP A 7 4.35 15.26 -1.57
CA ASP A 7 3.20 15.00 -2.45
C ASP A 7 3.50 15.39 -3.91
N GLU A 8 4.15 16.54 -4.11
CA GLU A 8 4.49 17.05 -5.45
C GLU A 8 5.47 16.13 -6.18
N GLY A 9 6.53 15.67 -5.50
CA GLY A 9 7.47 14.74 -6.11
C GLY A 9 6.81 13.41 -6.48
N LEU A 10 5.90 12.90 -5.65
CA LEU A 10 5.17 11.68 -5.97
C LEU A 10 4.21 11.91 -7.16
N LYS A 11 3.59 13.09 -7.24
CA LYS A 11 2.79 13.50 -8.40
C LYS A 11 3.61 13.53 -9.69
N TYR A 12 4.83 14.06 -9.67
CA TYR A 12 5.69 14.02 -10.85
C TYR A 12 6.05 12.58 -11.28
N ILE A 13 6.26 11.69 -10.33
CA ILE A 13 6.45 10.25 -10.61
C ILE A 13 5.19 9.66 -11.24
N ALA A 14 4.02 9.97 -10.68
CA ALA A 14 2.72 9.51 -11.17
C ALA A 14 2.43 9.98 -12.61
N ASP A 15 2.76 11.23 -12.92
CA ASP A 15 2.47 11.85 -14.22
C ASP A 15 3.51 11.53 -15.30
N SER A 16 4.65 10.95 -14.93
CA SER A 16 5.74 10.68 -15.87
C SER A 16 5.42 9.54 -16.85
N PRO A 17 5.29 9.82 -18.17
CA PRO A 17 5.04 8.77 -19.17
C PRO A 17 6.24 7.84 -19.36
N TYR A 18 7.42 8.27 -18.95
CA TYR A 18 8.67 7.52 -19.08
C TYR A 18 8.79 6.38 -18.05
N LEU A 19 7.91 6.35 -17.04
CA LEU A 19 7.88 5.31 -16.00
C LEU A 19 6.88 4.18 -16.28
N SER A 20 6.38 4.06 -17.51
CA SER A 20 5.47 2.99 -17.98
C SER A 20 5.93 1.55 -17.75
N ASN A 21 7.24 1.35 -17.55
CA ASN A 21 7.83 0.04 -17.24
C ASN A 21 8.24 -0.14 -15.78
N LEU A 22 7.93 0.82 -14.90
CA LEU A 22 8.30 0.75 -13.50
C LEU A 22 7.55 -0.39 -12.79
N THR A 23 8.31 -1.32 -12.22
CA THR A 23 7.76 -2.48 -11.48
C THR A 23 7.88 -2.33 -9.97
N SER A 24 8.78 -1.46 -9.50
CA SER A 24 9.02 -1.24 -8.07
C SER A 24 9.18 0.25 -7.78
N LEU A 25 8.39 0.76 -6.82
CA LEU A 25 8.48 2.12 -6.31
C LEU A 25 8.68 2.09 -4.79
N LYS A 26 9.76 2.73 -4.34
CA LYS A 26 10.09 2.89 -2.91
C LYS A 26 10.22 4.38 -2.60
N ALA A 27 9.25 4.92 -1.87
CA ALA A 27 9.22 6.31 -1.43
C ALA A 27 9.11 6.38 0.10
N ILE A 28 10.10 5.81 0.79
CA ILE A 28 10.11 5.62 2.24
C ILE A 28 10.61 6.88 2.94
N ARG A 29 9.87 7.38 3.93
CA ARG A 29 10.23 8.58 4.74
C ARG A 29 10.52 9.81 3.87
N THR A 30 9.56 10.12 3.00
CA THR A 30 9.67 11.22 2.03
C THR A 30 8.60 12.29 2.16
N TYR A 31 7.88 12.32 3.29
CA TYR A 31 6.82 13.29 3.61
C TYR A 31 5.63 13.28 2.65
N ILE A 32 5.32 12.11 2.09
CA ILE A 32 4.09 11.91 1.33
C ILE A 32 2.90 11.90 2.31
N GLY A 33 1.84 12.61 1.98
CA GLY A 33 0.54 12.55 2.63
C GLY A 33 -0.51 11.93 1.71
N ASP A 34 -1.78 12.11 2.08
CA ASP A 34 -2.90 11.56 1.31
C ASP A 34 -2.95 12.14 -0.11
N LYS A 35 -2.61 13.43 -0.30
CA LYS A 35 -2.64 14.07 -1.62
C LYS A 35 -1.67 13.42 -2.61
N GLY A 36 -0.46 13.09 -2.17
CA GLY A 36 0.52 12.42 -3.02
C GLY A 36 0.06 11.01 -3.40
N ILE A 37 -0.53 10.27 -2.47
CA ILE A 37 -1.11 8.96 -2.78
C ILE A 37 -2.31 9.07 -3.72
N MET A 38 -3.20 10.05 -3.53
CA MET A 38 -4.31 10.28 -4.46
C MET A 38 -3.82 10.57 -5.88
N ALA A 39 -2.78 11.40 -6.02
CA ALA A 39 -2.15 11.65 -7.32
C ALA A 39 -1.55 10.37 -7.92
N LEU A 40 -0.84 9.57 -7.11
CA LEU A 40 -0.33 8.28 -7.52
C LEU A 40 -1.46 7.38 -8.02
N SER A 41 -2.53 7.22 -7.25
CA SER A 41 -3.71 6.41 -7.53
C SER A 41 -4.41 6.76 -8.85
N GLN A 42 -4.27 7.98 -9.34
CA GLN A 42 -4.82 8.42 -10.64
C GLN A 42 -3.89 8.14 -11.82
N SER A 43 -2.64 7.72 -11.57
CA SER A 43 -1.65 7.46 -12.61
C SER A 43 -2.07 6.29 -13.51
N LYS A 44 -2.08 6.56 -14.82
CA LYS A 44 -2.17 5.52 -15.86
C LYS A 44 -0.80 5.04 -16.34
N ASN A 45 0.26 5.71 -15.89
CA ASN A 45 1.63 5.46 -16.32
C ASN A 45 2.32 4.36 -15.50
N LEU A 46 1.73 3.90 -14.40
CA LEU A 46 2.38 2.92 -13.50
C LEU A 46 1.66 1.56 -13.50
N SER A 47 1.05 1.19 -14.63
CA SER A 47 0.22 -0.03 -14.72
C SER A 47 1.00 -1.34 -14.50
N LYS A 48 2.32 -1.32 -14.68
CA LYS A 48 3.22 -2.45 -14.43
C LYS A 48 3.76 -2.53 -13.01
N LEU A 49 3.33 -1.63 -12.12
CA LEU A 49 3.79 -1.60 -10.74
C LEU A 49 3.35 -2.86 -10.00
N ARG A 50 4.32 -3.50 -9.34
CA ARG A 50 4.19 -4.77 -8.63
C ARG A 50 4.48 -4.64 -7.15
N PHE A 51 5.46 -3.80 -6.83
CA PHE A 51 5.92 -3.50 -5.49
C PHE A 51 5.76 -2.01 -5.22
N LEU A 52 5.03 -1.66 -4.15
CA LEU A 52 4.90 -0.31 -3.65
C LEU A 52 5.26 -0.25 -2.16
N SER A 53 6.24 0.58 -1.82
CA SER A 53 6.56 0.89 -0.42
C SER A 53 6.54 2.40 -0.19
N VAL A 54 5.62 2.83 0.66
CA VAL A 54 5.45 4.22 1.10
C VAL A 54 5.50 4.29 2.63
N MET A 55 6.34 3.45 3.23
CA MET A 55 6.48 3.38 4.67
C MET A 55 7.06 4.67 5.27
N GLY A 56 6.68 4.98 6.51
CA GLY A 56 7.27 6.09 7.26
C GLY A 56 6.87 7.48 6.72
N ASN A 57 5.67 7.60 6.18
CA ASN A 57 5.12 8.83 5.63
C ASN A 57 3.93 9.30 6.49
N SER A 58 3.16 10.27 5.97
CA SER A 58 2.02 10.88 6.65
C SER A 58 0.68 10.45 6.03
N ILE A 59 0.58 9.22 5.54
CA ILE A 59 -0.62 8.71 4.85
C ILE A 59 -1.69 8.31 5.87
N GLY A 60 -2.90 8.81 5.71
CA GLY A 60 -4.08 8.49 6.50
C GLY A 60 -5.06 7.57 5.76
N ASN A 61 -6.30 7.54 6.25
CA ASN A 61 -7.35 6.67 5.71
C ASN A 61 -7.71 7.02 4.27
N GLU A 62 -7.78 8.30 3.93
CA GLU A 62 -8.20 8.75 2.60
C GLU A 62 -7.17 8.39 1.51
N GLY A 63 -5.87 8.52 1.82
CA GLY A 63 -4.81 8.08 0.92
C GLY A 63 -4.88 6.57 0.68
N VAL A 64 -5.07 5.77 1.74
CA VAL A 64 -5.23 4.32 1.59
C VAL A 64 -6.46 3.97 0.78
N LYS A 65 -7.65 4.53 1.09
CA LYS A 65 -8.88 4.29 0.33
C LYS A 65 -8.65 4.51 -1.17
N SER A 66 -8.08 5.67 -1.52
CA SER A 66 -7.75 6.01 -2.91
C SER A 66 -6.81 5.00 -3.56
N LEU A 67 -5.78 4.53 -2.84
CA LEU A 67 -4.86 3.51 -3.33
C LEU A 67 -5.56 2.18 -3.60
N ILE A 68 -6.47 1.77 -2.71
CA ILE A 68 -7.23 0.52 -2.85
C ILE A 68 -8.23 0.59 -4.00
N ASP A 69 -8.87 1.73 -4.22
CA ASP A 69 -9.73 1.95 -5.40
C ASP A 69 -8.94 1.88 -6.71
N ALA A 70 -7.68 2.32 -6.69
CA ALA A 70 -6.79 2.21 -7.85
C ALA A 70 -6.28 0.78 -8.07
N CYS A 71 -6.25 -0.06 -7.03
CA CYS A 71 -5.92 -1.47 -7.17
C CYS A 71 -6.98 -2.16 -8.04
N GLY A 72 -6.55 -2.56 -9.24
CA GLY A 72 -7.38 -3.27 -10.20
C GLY A 72 -7.84 -2.52 -11.42
N VAL A 73 -7.68 -1.20 -11.39
CA VAL A 73 -7.86 -0.36 -12.56
C VAL A 73 -6.51 0.16 -13.00
N ASN A 74 -5.84 0.91 -12.14
CA ASN A 74 -4.56 1.56 -12.45
C ASN A 74 -3.37 0.71 -12.01
N PHE A 75 -3.52 -0.10 -10.96
CA PHE A 75 -2.46 -0.97 -10.43
C PHE A 75 -2.87 -2.45 -10.40
N PRO A 76 -3.20 -3.06 -11.56
CA PRO A 76 -3.72 -4.43 -11.59
C PRO A 76 -2.69 -5.50 -11.20
N HIS A 77 -1.40 -5.14 -11.11
CA HIS A 77 -0.30 -6.08 -10.88
C HIS A 77 0.37 -5.95 -9.50
N ILE A 78 -0.14 -5.10 -8.61
CA ILE A 78 0.40 -4.99 -7.26
C ILE A 78 0.22 -6.32 -6.53
N HIS A 79 1.32 -6.85 -6.03
CA HIS A 79 1.35 -8.04 -5.16
C HIS A 79 2.10 -7.81 -3.85
N THR A 80 2.87 -6.71 -3.73
CA THR A 80 3.53 -6.34 -2.48
C THR A 80 3.23 -4.88 -2.15
N LEU A 81 2.66 -4.66 -0.96
CA LEU A 81 2.27 -3.34 -0.49
C LEU A 81 2.75 -3.09 0.93
N HIS A 82 3.62 -2.09 1.10
CA HIS A 82 4.16 -1.70 2.39
C HIS A 82 3.69 -0.29 2.78
N LEU A 83 2.82 -0.25 3.78
CA LEU A 83 2.18 0.97 4.31
C LEU A 83 2.54 1.23 5.78
N GLY A 84 3.43 0.43 6.37
CA GLY A 84 3.80 0.58 7.78
C GLY A 84 4.35 1.98 8.12
N ARG A 85 4.26 2.36 9.41
CA ARG A 85 4.66 3.69 9.90
C ARG A 85 3.95 4.84 9.17
N ASN A 86 2.63 4.72 9.06
CA ASN A 86 1.73 5.76 8.55
C ASN A 86 0.57 5.96 9.55
N TYR A 87 -0.33 6.90 9.27
CA TYR A 87 -1.44 7.28 10.16
C TYR A 87 -2.75 6.56 9.88
N ILE A 88 -2.68 5.36 9.31
CA ILE A 88 -3.83 4.49 8.99
C ILE A 88 -4.47 4.02 10.29
N THR A 89 -5.79 4.22 10.45
CA THR A 89 -6.54 3.77 11.63
C THR A 89 -7.38 2.53 11.33
N ASP A 90 -8.13 2.05 12.33
CA ASP A 90 -9.07 0.93 12.18
C ASP A 90 -10.08 1.14 11.05
N GLU A 91 -10.47 2.39 10.77
CA GLU A 91 -11.37 2.73 9.65
C GLU A 91 -10.71 2.45 8.28
N GLY A 92 -9.47 2.90 8.08
CA GLY A 92 -8.71 2.64 6.85
C GLY A 92 -8.42 1.15 6.68
N ALA A 93 -8.10 0.45 7.76
CA ALA A 93 -7.90 -0.99 7.76
C ALA A 93 -9.17 -1.76 7.39
N LYS A 94 -10.33 -1.37 7.94
CA LYS A 94 -11.63 -1.95 7.59
C LYS A 94 -11.93 -1.79 6.11
N TYR A 95 -11.70 -0.59 5.55
CA TYR A 95 -11.91 -0.36 4.13
C TYR A 95 -11.01 -1.25 3.26
N PHE A 96 -9.71 -1.29 3.59
CA PHE A 96 -8.74 -2.15 2.92
C PHE A 96 -9.19 -3.62 2.94
N LEU A 97 -9.58 -4.13 4.11
CA LEU A 97 -9.92 -5.54 4.34
C LEU A 97 -11.26 -5.96 3.73
N GLN A 98 -12.13 -5.00 3.41
CA GLN A 98 -13.40 -5.24 2.72
C GLN A 98 -13.25 -5.25 1.19
N ASN A 99 -12.10 -4.87 0.64
CA ASN A 99 -11.88 -4.87 -0.79
C ASN A 99 -11.42 -6.24 -1.29
N ASP A 100 -12.32 -7.02 -1.89
CA ASP A 100 -11.99 -8.36 -2.39
C ASP A 100 -11.03 -8.35 -3.58
N TYR A 101 -10.95 -7.24 -4.31
CA TYR A 101 -10.10 -7.18 -5.49
C TYR A 101 -8.63 -7.26 -5.11
N ILE A 102 -8.19 -6.46 -4.14
CA ILE A 102 -6.76 -6.38 -3.80
C ILE A 102 -6.21 -7.73 -3.34
N PHE A 103 -7.00 -8.52 -2.59
CA PHE A 103 -6.59 -9.84 -2.09
C PHE A 103 -6.55 -10.94 -3.15
N LYS A 104 -6.96 -10.68 -4.41
CA LYS A 104 -6.74 -11.64 -5.51
C LYS A 104 -5.27 -11.74 -5.90
N ASN A 105 -4.55 -10.62 -5.83
CA ASN A 105 -3.17 -10.52 -6.32
C ASN A 105 -2.16 -10.21 -5.20
N LEU A 106 -2.60 -9.66 -4.07
CA LEU A 106 -1.72 -9.32 -2.97
C LEU A 106 -1.15 -10.58 -2.31
N LEU A 107 0.19 -10.64 -2.25
CA LEU A 107 0.96 -11.71 -1.61
C LEU A 107 1.64 -11.21 -0.34
N GLU A 108 1.96 -9.92 -0.25
CA GLU A 108 2.66 -9.36 0.89
C GLU A 108 2.08 -8.01 1.29
N LEU A 109 1.76 -7.88 2.58
CA LEU A 109 1.20 -6.67 3.17
C LEU A 109 1.96 -6.29 4.43
N ASN A 110 2.41 -5.04 4.52
CA ASN A 110 2.99 -4.50 5.75
C ASN A 110 2.17 -3.33 6.28
N LEU A 111 1.53 -3.53 7.43
CA LEU A 111 0.77 -2.54 8.21
C LEU A 111 1.41 -2.27 9.59
N SER A 112 2.70 -2.61 9.76
CA SER A 112 3.43 -2.43 11.02
C SER A 112 3.44 -0.97 11.45
N TYR A 113 3.33 -0.72 12.76
CA TYR A 113 3.39 0.64 13.34
C TYR A 113 2.42 1.65 12.68
N THR A 114 1.22 1.21 12.33
CA THR A 114 0.09 2.09 11.98
C THR A 114 -0.71 2.44 13.24
N LYS A 115 -1.82 3.18 13.11
CA LYS A 115 -2.74 3.53 14.21
C LYS A 115 -3.95 2.58 14.28
N ILE A 116 -3.76 1.34 13.87
CA ILE A 116 -4.77 0.28 13.96
C ILE A 116 -4.64 -0.35 15.35
N HIS A 117 -5.75 -0.46 16.08
CA HIS A 117 -5.79 -1.02 17.42
C HIS A 117 -6.57 -2.34 17.48
N GLU A 118 -7.55 -2.54 16.58
CA GLU A 118 -8.47 -3.67 16.64
C GLU A 118 -8.34 -4.64 15.46
N MET A 119 -7.12 -4.80 14.90
CA MET A 119 -6.88 -5.61 13.71
C MET A 119 -7.42 -7.04 13.80
N GLU A 120 -7.36 -7.66 14.99
CA GLU A 120 -7.86 -9.02 15.25
C GLU A 120 -9.37 -9.16 15.04
N LYS A 121 -10.13 -8.06 15.18
CA LYS A 121 -11.56 -8.02 14.86
C LYS A 121 -11.82 -7.80 13.37
N ILE A 122 -10.82 -7.35 12.62
CA ILE A 122 -10.93 -7.06 11.19
C ILE A 122 -10.50 -8.32 10.42
N ILE A 123 -11.46 -9.24 10.30
CA ILE A 123 -11.52 -10.47 9.49
C ILE A 123 -10.17 -11.06 9.02
N PRO A 124 -9.62 -12.05 9.76
CA PRO A 124 -8.42 -12.81 9.36
C PRO A 124 -8.57 -13.62 8.06
N GLU A 125 -9.79 -13.99 7.65
CA GLU A 125 -10.02 -14.87 6.50
C GLU A 125 -9.53 -14.29 5.17
N LYS A 126 -9.48 -12.96 5.01
CA LYS A 126 -8.97 -12.33 3.78
C LYS A 126 -7.44 -12.33 3.73
N LEU A 127 -6.79 -12.37 4.90
CA LEU A 127 -5.34 -12.41 5.02
C LEU A 127 -4.75 -13.77 4.65
N VAL A 128 -5.57 -14.84 4.59
CA VAL A 128 -5.10 -16.20 4.27
C VAL A 128 -4.52 -16.33 2.87
N ASN A 129 -4.80 -15.39 1.96
CA ASN A 129 -4.22 -15.38 0.62
C ASN A 129 -2.82 -14.73 0.58
N LEU A 130 -2.45 -13.99 1.62
CA LEU A 130 -1.12 -13.44 1.75
C LEU A 130 -0.13 -14.58 2.01
N MET A 131 1.07 -14.43 1.48
CA MET A 131 2.23 -15.21 1.90
C MET A 131 2.83 -14.62 3.18
N VAL A 132 2.91 -13.30 3.25
CA VAL A 132 3.58 -12.58 4.34
C VAL A 132 2.73 -11.39 4.76
N PHE A 133 2.55 -11.24 6.06
CA PHE A 133 1.81 -10.14 6.64
C PHE A 133 2.53 -9.57 7.87
N TYR A 134 2.77 -8.26 7.91
CA TYR A 134 3.41 -7.60 9.04
C TYR A 134 2.43 -6.69 9.78
N PHE A 135 2.31 -6.87 11.09
CA PHE A 135 1.48 -6.04 11.98
C PHE A 135 2.14 -5.88 13.36
N GLY A 136 2.10 -4.66 13.91
CA GLY A 136 2.84 -4.35 15.14
C GLY A 136 4.35 -4.60 15.00
N MET A 137 4.95 -5.30 15.96
CA MET A 137 6.34 -5.77 15.90
C MET A 137 6.50 -7.15 15.23
N ASN A 138 5.39 -7.76 14.81
CA ASN A 138 5.37 -9.17 14.43
C ASN A 138 5.29 -9.33 12.91
N GLU A 139 6.10 -10.26 12.40
CA GLU A 139 5.91 -10.88 11.10
C GLU A 139 5.03 -12.11 11.27
N MET A 140 3.95 -12.20 10.50
CA MET A 140 3.06 -13.35 10.44
C MET A 140 3.15 -13.96 9.04
N ILE A 141 3.70 -15.17 8.96
CA ILE A 141 3.69 -15.97 7.74
C ILE A 141 2.31 -16.64 7.67
N THR A 142 1.45 -16.17 6.77
CA THR A 142 0.06 -16.62 6.64
C THR A 142 -0.10 -17.82 5.71
N ARG A 143 0.92 -18.13 4.90
CA ARG A 143 1.06 -19.40 4.17
C ARG A 143 2.49 -19.89 4.18
N THR A 144 2.73 -21.14 4.56
CA THR A 144 3.87 -21.89 4.03
C THR A 144 3.55 -22.20 2.56
N LYS A 145 4.44 -21.82 1.63
CA LYS A 145 4.46 -22.47 0.31
C LYS A 145 4.83 -23.92 0.56
N ASN A 146 3.85 -24.78 0.81
CA ASN A 146 4.01 -26.19 0.54
C ASN A 146 4.08 -26.30 -0.98
N LYS A 147 5.30 -26.32 -1.50
CA LYS A 147 5.60 -26.94 -2.79
C LYS A 147 5.53 -28.44 -2.62
#